data_AF-A0A3D3RE61-F1
#
_entry.id   AF-A0A3D3RE61-F1
#
_cell.length_a   1.000
_cell.length_b   1.000
_cell.length_c   1.000
_cell.angle_alpha   90.00
_cell.angle_beta   90.00
_cell.angle_gamma   90.00
#
_symmetry.space_group_name_H-M   'P 1'
#
loop_
_entity.id
_entity.type
_entity.pdbx_description
1 polymer ?
#
loop_
_entity_poly.entity_id
_entity_poly.type
_entity_poly.pdbx_seq_one_letter_code
_entity_poly.pdbx_strand_id
1 'polypeptide(L)'
;MKSSAWLLILMFTFWFVTGVTAEDKRVRLTFPPEQIPDPAWRREYFEGTLPLKNRPQIISRKKVQDEIHVVVKNTGKTTLVYRSAGPESIQVYQEIFRRGLWRKANWDWCGTGKADYSILPGQSVQLTVRFSDEERGERMLGNFIEAGTKRCGLIVLATEE
;
A
#
# COMPACT_ATOMS: atom_id res chain seq x y z
N MET A 1 -30.36 -75.40 21.17
CA MET A 1 -31.62 -74.64 21.33
C MET A 1 -31.65 -73.52 20.30
N LYS A 2 -32.67 -73.58 19.42
CA LYS A 2 -33.36 -72.54 18.62
C LYS A 2 -32.49 -71.41 18.00
N SER A 3 -32.39 -71.31 16.67
CA SER A 3 -33.40 -70.73 15.74
C SER A 3 -33.59 -69.23 16.05
N SER A 4 -33.44 -68.26 15.13
CA SER A 4 -34.00 -68.21 13.78
C SER A 4 -33.30 -67.15 12.93
N ALA A 5 -33.23 -67.41 11.62
CA ALA A 5 -33.27 -66.36 10.59
C ALA A 5 -34.56 -65.53 10.77
N TRP A 6 -34.61 -64.29 10.29
CA TRP A 6 -35.81 -63.67 9.67
C TRP A 6 -35.41 -62.38 8.93
N LEU A 7 -35.58 -62.43 7.61
CA LEU A 7 -35.71 -61.27 6.72
C LEU A 7 -37.04 -60.54 6.99
N LEU A 8 -37.07 -59.22 6.77
CA LEU A 8 -38.18 -58.37 6.26
C LEU A 8 -37.68 -56.91 6.35
N ILE A 9 -37.13 -56.25 5.30
CA ILE A 9 -37.74 -55.66 4.09
C ILE A 9 -38.74 -54.50 4.37
N LEU A 10 -38.50 -53.36 3.67
CA LEU A 10 -39.34 -52.16 3.39
C LEU A 10 -39.43 -51.09 4.51
N MET A 11 -39.18 -49.78 4.29
CA MET A 11 -39.57 -48.92 3.17
C MET A 11 -38.52 -47.85 2.79
N PHE A 12 -38.47 -47.58 1.49
CA PHE A 12 -37.96 -46.37 0.84
C PHE A 12 -38.55 -45.08 1.43
N THR A 13 -37.70 -44.05 1.62
CA THR A 13 -37.98 -42.72 1.07
C THR A 13 -36.67 -42.07 0.63
N PHE A 14 -36.48 -42.03 -0.69
CA PHE A 14 -35.55 -41.14 -1.36
C PHE A 14 -35.95 -39.69 -1.05
N TRP A 15 -35.09 -38.93 -0.37
CA TRP A 15 -35.09 -37.48 -0.49
C TRP A 15 -33.88 -37.08 -1.33
N PHE A 16 -34.13 -36.98 -2.64
CA PHE A 16 -33.33 -36.15 -3.52
C PHE A 16 -33.40 -34.71 -2.99
N VAL A 17 -32.33 -34.23 -2.38
CA VAL A 17 -32.08 -32.79 -2.34
C VAL A 17 -31.04 -32.51 -3.40
N THR A 18 -31.54 -32.26 -4.61
CA THR A 18 -30.82 -31.48 -5.62
C THR A 18 -30.67 -30.06 -5.10
N GLY A 19 -29.76 -29.87 -4.14
CA GLY A 19 -29.29 -28.56 -3.75
C GLY A 19 -28.08 -28.25 -4.61
N VAL A 20 -28.32 -27.70 -5.80
CA VAL A 20 -27.31 -26.93 -6.54
C VAL A 20 -26.77 -25.94 -5.52
N THR A 21 -25.56 -26.16 -5.00
CA THR A 21 -24.86 -25.11 -4.26
C THR A 21 -24.62 -24.04 -5.29
N ALA A 22 -25.51 -23.04 -5.26
CA ALA A 22 -25.50 -21.88 -6.09
C ALA A 22 -24.06 -21.39 -6.15
N GLU A 23 -23.53 -21.39 -7.38
CA GLU A 23 -22.41 -20.56 -7.77
C GLU A 23 -22.76 -19.15 -7.25
N ASP A 24 -22.20 -18.77 -6.11
CA ASP A 24 -22.39 -17.44 -5.53
C ASP A 24 -21.60 -16.48 -6.40
N LYS A 25 -22.13 -16.22 -7.61
CA LYS A 25 -21.88 -15.03 -8.40
C LYS A 25 -22.50 -13.84 -7.68
N ARG A 26 -22.10 -13.63 -6.43
CA ARG A 26 -21.98 -12.28 -5.91
C ARG A 26 -20.82 -11.65 -6.68
N VAL A 27 -21.17 -11.12 -7.84
CA VAL A 27 -20.55 -9.92 -8.38
C VAL A 27 -20.67 -8.89 -7.26
N ARG A 28 -19.68 -8.90 -6.36
CA ARG A 28 -19.45 -7.79 -5.46
C ARG A 28 -19.07 -6.65 -6.39
N LEU A 29 -20.06 -5.85 -6.76
CA LEU A 29 -19.88 -4.42 -6.99
C LEU A 29 -19.41 -3.83 -5.65
N THR A 30 -18.20 -4.19 -5.23
CA THR A 30 -17.49 -3.42 -4.23
C THR A 30 -17.11 -2.13 -4.94
N PHE A 31 -17.95 -1.12 -4.76
CA PHE A 31 -17.42 0.23 -4.62
C PHE A 31 -16.13 0.12 -3.81
N PRO A 32 -14.98 0.63 -4.29
CA PRO A 32 -13.78 0.60 -3.47
C PRO A 32 -14.17 1.23 -2.12
N PRO A 33 -13.82 0.61 -0.99
CA PRO A 33 -14.16 1.15 0.32
C PRO A 33 -13.84 2.64 0.28
N GLU A 34 -14.81 3.49 0.66
CA GLU A 34 -14.63 4.94 0.73
C GLU A 34 -13.21 5.20 1.21
N GLN A 35 -12.36 5.69 0.31
CA GLN A 35 -10.96 5.82 0.60
C GLN A 35 -10.87 6.72 1.82
N ILE A 36 -10.43 6.16 2.96
CA ILE A 36 -10.33 6.90 4.22
C ILE A 36 -9.63 8.21 3.89
N PRO A 37 -10.25 9.36 4.20
CA PRO A 37 -9.73 10.65 3.78
C PRO A 37 -8.28 10.77 4.25
N ASP A 38 -7.46 11.36 3.39
CA ASP A 38 -6.06 11.61 3.70
C ASP A 38 -5.95 12.27 5.09
N PRO A 39 -5.00 11.82 5.94
CA PRO A 39 -4.87 12.35 7.29
C PRO A 39 -4.78 13.87 7.30
N ALA A 40 -5.36 14.51 8.33
CA ALA A 40 -5.43 15.98 8.41
C ALA A 40 -4.06 16.66 8.21
N TRP A 41 -2.99 16.07 8.72
CA TRP A 41 -1.62 16.57 8.57
C TRP A 41 -1.19 16.75 7.10
N ARG A 42 -1.70 15.93 6.18
CA ARG A 42 -1.38 16.08 4.76
C ARG A 42 -1.92 17.40 4.19
N ARG A 43 -3.08 17.86 4.67
CA ARG A 43 -3.65 19.15 4.23
C ARG A 43 -2.75 20.31 4.61
N GLU A 44 -2.29 20.34 5.86
CA GLU A 44 -1.33 21.34 6.34
C GLU A 44 0.00 21.23 5.62
N TYR A 45 0.51 20.01 5.42
CA TYR A 45 1.77 19.77 4.71
C TYR A 45 1.77 20.29 3.27
N PHE A 46 0.64 20.21 2.57
CA PHE A 46 0.51 20.68 1.19
C PHE A 46 -0.01 22.11 1.05
N GLU A 47 -0.17 22.84 2.16
CA GLU A 47 -0.64 24.23 2.10
C GLU A 47 0.27 25.08 1.19
N GLY A 48 -0.35 25.85 0.28
CA GLY A 48 0.36 26.68 -0.70
C GLY A 48 0.95 25.95 -1.92
N THR A 49 0.92 24.61 -1.93
CA THR A 49 1.44 23.79 -3.04
C THR A 49 0.33 23.37 -4.01
N LEU A 50 0.71 22.77 -5.14
CA LEU A 50 -0.21 22.16 -6.11
C LEU A 50 0.05 20.65 -6.19
N PRO A 51 -0.95 19.83 -6.54
CA PRO A 51 -0.72 18.41 -6.72
C PRO A 51 0.22 18.14 -7.92
N LEU A 52 1.00 17.05 -7.83
CA LEU A 52 1.77 16.51 -8.95
C LEU A 52 0.87 16.27 -10.17
N LYS A 53 1.30 16.78 -11.33
CA LYS A 53 0.84 16.38 -12.65
C LYS A 53 1.60 15.14 -13.13
N ASN A 54 2.92 15.14 -12.94
CA ASN A 54 3.80 14.01 -13.22
C ASN A 54 3.93 13.16 -11.95
N ARG A 55 3.15 12.08 -11.89
CA ARG A 55 3.22 11.12 -10.78
C ARG A 55 4.25 10.04 -11.11
N PRO A 56 5.28 9.83 -10.26
CA PRO A 56 6.18 8.70 -10.47
C PRO A 56 5.43 7.38 -10.29
N GLN A 57 5.90 6.34 -10.98
CA GLN A 57 5.35 4.99 -10.88
C GLN A 57 6.26 4.10 -10.04
N ILE A 58 5.66 3.32 -9.14
CA ILE A 58 6.38 2.26 -8.43
C ILE A 58 6.33 1.01 -9.30
N ILE A 59 7.47 0.65 -9.89
CA ILE A 59 7.56 -0.48 -10.83
C ILE A 59 8.03 -1.78 -10.16
N SER A 60 8.61 -1.69 -8.95
CA SER A 60 8.99 -2.86 -8.16
C SER A 60 9.00 -2.53 -6.67
N ARG A 61 8.63 -3.52 -5.86
CA ARG A 61 8.83 -3.55 -4.40
C ARG A 61 9.37 -4.94 -4.05
N LYS A 62 10.54 -5.01 -3.44
CA LYS A 62 11.17 -6.27 -3.04
C LYS A 62 11.67 -6.17 -1.61
N LYS A 63 11.24 -7.10 -0.75
CA LYS A 63 11.79 -7.24 0.60
C LYS A 63 13.16 -7.93 0.52
N VAL A 64 14.17 -7.35 1.15
CA VAL A 64 15.53 -7.88 1.27
C VAL A 64 15.93 -7.72 2.74
N GLN A 65 15.96 -8.83 3.47
CA GLN A 65 16.16 -8.82 4.93
C GLN A 65 15.13 -7.92 5.65
N ASP A 66 15.59 -6.89 6.34
CA ASP A 66 14.83 -5.87 7.08
C ASP A 66 14.43 -4.66 6.20
N GLU A 67 14.88 -4.63 4.94
CA GLU A 67 14.64 -3.51 4.04
C GLU A 67 13.62 -3.85 2.95
N ILE A 68 13.00 -2.81 2.42
CA ILE A 68 12.19 -2.85 1.21
C ILE A 68 12.84 -1.97 0.17
N HIS A 69 13.27 -2.63 -0.90
CA HIS A 69 13.87 -1.99 -2.07
C HIS A 69 12.73 -1.66 -3.03
N VAL A 70 12.53 -0.37 -3.26
CA VAL A 70 11.45 0.20 -4.07
C VAL A 70 12.05 0.82 -5.31
N VAL A 71 11.65 0.37 -6.49
CA VAL A 71 12.09 1.00 -7.75
C VAL A 71 11.02 1.98 -8.21
N VAL A 72 11.40 3.25 -8.26
CA VAL A 72 10.55 4.37 -8.65
C VAL A 72 10.97 4.85 -10.04
N LYS A 73 10.04 4.90 -10.98
CA LYS A 73 10.28 5.37 -12.35
C LYS A 73 9.57 6.68 -12.62
N ASN A 74 10.30 7.66 -13.13
CA ASN A 74 9.72 8.87 -13.68
C ASN A 74 9.21 8.59 -15.11
N THR A 75 7.92 8.32 -15.26
CA THR A 75 7.31 8.06 -16.58
C THR A 75 6.79 9.31 -17.28
N GLY A 76 6.84 10.48 -16.63
CA GLY A 76 6.39 11.73 -17.22
C GLY A 76 7.49 12.48 -17.96
N LYS A 77 7.20 13.75 -18.28
CA LYS A 77 8.05 14.62 -19.10
C LYS A 77 8.82 15.66 -18.30
N THR A 78 8.53 15.82 -17.01
CA THR A 78 9.20 16.77 -16.12
C THR A 78 10.17 16.03 -15.20
N THR A 79 11.28 16.66 -14.85
CA THR A 79 12.19 16.12 -13.83
C THR A 79 11.48 16.11 -12.47
N LEU A 80 11.62 15.00 -11.76
CA LEU A 80 11.17 14.88 -10.37
C LEU A 80 12.35 15.06 -9.44
N VAL A 81 12.13 15.76 -8.32
CA VAL A 81 13.12 16.02 -7.28
C VAL A 81 12.63 15.40 -5.96
N TYR A 82 13.55 14.82 -5.20
CA TYR A 82 13.29 14.34 -3.85
C TYR A 82 14.47 14.70 -2.93
N ARG A 83 14.17 14.92 -1.64
CA ARG A 83 15.16 15.23 -0.63
C ARG A 83 15.63 13.96 0.07
N SER A 84 16.93 13.82 0.24
CA SER A 84 17.55 12.53 0.58
C SER A 84 18.85 12.71 1.37
N ALA A 85 19.23 11.72 2.18
CA ALA A 85 20.56 11.64 2.82
C ALA A 85 21.62 10.98 1.91
N GLY A 86 21.17 10.36 0.83
CA GLY A 86 21.95 9.75 -0.25
C GLY A 86 20.98 9.35 -1.38
N PRO A 87 21.44 9.00 -2.60
CA PRO A 87 20.53 8.75 -3.73
C PRO A 87 19.41 7.73 -3.44
N GLU A 88 19.68 6.71 -2.63
CA GLU A 88 18.74 5.63 -2.28
C GLU A 88 17.96 5.87 -0.97
N SER A 89 18.38 6.83 -0.16
CA SER A 89 17.85 7.06 1.20
C SER A 89 16.94 8.28 1.24
N ILE A 90 15.80 8.21 0.56
CA ILE A 90 14.82 9.30 0.52
C ILE A 90 14.33 9.67 1.91
N GLN A 91 14.07 10.95 2.16
CA GLN A 91 13.33 11.36 3.34
C GLN A 91 11.91 10.79 3.28
N VAL A 92 11.65 9.82 4.15
CA VAL A 92 10.34 9.19 4.30
C VAL A 92 9.48 9.96 5.29
N TYR A 93 8.17 9.96 5.03
CA TYR A 93 7.12 10.37 5.93
C TYR A 93 6.34 9.11 6.31
N GLN A 94 6.25 8.84 7.60
CA GLN A 94 5.60 7.63 8.09
C GLN A 94 4.17 7.94 8.52
N GLU A 95 3.25 7.08 8.16
CA GLU A 95 1.90 7.04 8.70
C GLU A 95 1.64 5.70 9.38
N ILE A 96 0.98 5.73 10.53
CA ILE A 96 0.60 4.54 11.29
C ILE A 96 -0.92 4.52 11.41
N PHE A 97 -1.51 3.34 11.22
CA PHE A 97 -2.93 3.12 11.37
C PHE A 97 -3.28 2.83 12.83
N ARG A 98 -3.88 3.80 13.53
CA ARG A 98 -4.25 3.67 14.94
C ARG A 98 -5.68 4.15 15.15
N ARG A 99 -6.47 3.35 15.88
CA ARG A 99 -7.88 3.64 16.22
C ARG A 99 -8.74 3.96 14.98
N GLY A 100 -8.54 3.20 13.89
CA GLY A 100 -9.31 3.33 12.66
C GLY A 100 -8.89 4.46 11.73
N LEU A 101 -7.81 5.19 12.03
CA LEU A 101 -7.35 6.35 11.26
C LEU A 101 -5.84 6.29 11.01
N TRP A 102 -5.43 6.73 9.81
CA TRP A 102 -4.02 6.99 9.50
C TRP A 102 -3.57 8.28 10.18
N ARG A 103 -2.42 8.24 10.86
CA ARG A 103 -1.83 9.39 11.54
C ARG A 103 -0.35 9.50 11.19
N LYS A 104 0.19 10.72 11.10
CA LYS A 104 1.62 10.93 10.97
C LYS A 104 2.34 10.34 12.18
N ALA A 105 3.40 9.59 11.96
CA ALA A 105 4.30 9.20 13.05
C ALA A 105 5.12 10.42 13.49
N ASN A 106 5.33 10.56 14.80
CA ASN A 106 6.16 11.62 15.37
C ASN A 106 7.63 11.20 15.37
N TRP A 107 8.17 10.86 14.20
CA TRP A 107 9.60 10.67 14.06
C TRP A 107 10.16 11.75 13.13
N ASP A 108 11.00 12.60 13.71
CA ASP A 108 11.75 13.57 12.94
C ASP A 108 13.02 12.90 12.43
N TRP A 109 13.20 12.96 11.12
CA TRP A 109 14.39 12.46 10.46
C TRP A 109 15.59 13.36 10.83
N CYS A 110 16.31 13.00 11.89
CA CYS A 110 17.47 13.74 12.39
C CYS A 110 18.71 13.45 11.53
N GLY A 111 19.34 14.49 11.00
CA GLY A 111 20.61 14.36 10.27
C GLY A 111 21.00 15.62 9.50
N THR A 112 22.26 16.03 9.64
CA THR A 112 22.94 16.96 8.73
C THR A 112 23.25 16.25 7.40
N GLY A 113 23.33 17.00 6.29
CA GLY A 113 23.78 16.43 5.00
C GLY A 113 22.68 16.00 4.02
N LYS A 114 21.43 16.47 4.17
CA LYS A 114 20.39 16.22 3.16
C LYS A 114 20.64 17.05 1.89
N ALA A 115 20.50 16.42 0.74
CA ALA A 115 20.56 17.05 -0.57
C ALA A 115 19.34 16.71 -1.42
N ASP A 116 19.13 17.49 -2.47
CA ASP A 116 18.10 17.24 -3.47
C ASP A 116 18.66 16.40 -4.60
N TYR A 117 17.96 15.33 -4.94
CA TYR A 117 18.30 14.41 -6.02
C TYR A 117 17.23 14.44 -7.10
N SER A 118 17.64 14.23 -8.35
CA SER A 118 16.77 14.33 -9.52
C SER A 118 16.57 12.98 -10.19
N ILE A 119 15.34 12.74 -10.65
CA ILE A 119 14.97 11.64 -11.52
C ILE A 119 14.53 12.26 -12.86
N LEU A 120 15.37 12.16 -13.89
CA LEU A 120 15.03 12.68 -15.21
C LEU A 120 13.89 11.89 -15.85
N PRO A 121 13.18 12.44 -16.85
CA PRO A 121 12.20 11.70 -17.64
C PRO A 121 12.74 10.35 -18.13
N GLY A 122 11.98 9.27 -17.91
CA GLY A 122 12.35 7.91 -18.28
C GLY A 122 13.29 7.20 -17.30
N GLN A 123 13.98 7.91 -16.41
CA GLN A 123 14.89 7.32 -15.44
C GLN A 123 14.14 6.63 -14.29
N SER A 124 14.85 5.69 -13.67
CA SER A 124 14.41 5.03 -12.45
C SER A 124 15.45 5.21 -11.35
N VAL A 125 14.99 5.21 -10.11
CA VAL A 125 15.83 5.19 -8.92
C VAL A 125 15.40 4.03 -8.04
N GLN A 126 16.36 3.37 -7.39
CA GLN A 126 16.09 2.42 -6.33
C GLN A 126 16.15 3.17 -5.00
N LEU A 127 15.09 3.07 -4.21
CA LEU A 127 14.97 3.64 -2.89
C LEU A 127 14.90 2.53 -1.85
N THR A 128 15.53 2.74 -0.72
CA THR A 128 15.53 1.80 0.41
C THR A 128 14.61 2.34 1.49
N VAL A 129 13.68 1.49 1.95
CA VAL A 129 12.72 1.80 3.00
C VAL A 129 12.83 0.77 4.11
N ARG A 130 12.76 1.21 5.36
CA ARG A 130 12.70 0.34 6.54
C ARG A 130 11.46 0.67 7.36
N PHE A 131 10.80 -0.35 7.90
CA PHE A 131 9.70 -0.19 8.86
C PHE A 131 10.22 -0.13 10.29
N SER A 132 9.38 0.33 11.21
CA SER A 132 9.69 0.28 12.63
C SER A 132 9.24 -1.07 13.18
N ASP A 133 10.09 -1.77 13.94
CA ASP A 133 9.73 -3.07 14.52
C ASP A 133 8.56 -2.98 15.54
N GLU A 134 8.20 -1.77 15.99
CA GLU A 134 7.25 -1.52 17.07
C GLU A 134 5.83 -1.21 16.59
N GLU A 135 5.61 -1.00 15.30
CA GLU A 135 4.34 -0.50 14.76
C GLU A 135 3.72 -1.50 13.76
N ARG A 136 2.40 -1.64 13.81
CA ARG A 136 1.62 -2.43 12.83
C ARG A 136 0.68 -1.53 12.07
N GLY A 137 0.42 -1.86 10.80
CA GLY A 137 -0.35 -1.00 9.91
C GLY A 137 0.41 0.29 9.58
N GLU A 138 1.53 0.19 8.89
CA GLU A 138 2.41 1.30 8.54
C GLU A 138 2.38 1.63 7.05
N ARG A 139 2.54 2.92 6.71
CA ARG A 139 2.80 3.40 5.34
C ARG A 139 4.00 4.33 5.34
N MET A 140 4.95 4.03 4.46
CA MET A 140 6.11 4.89 4.22
C MET A 140 5.91 5.67 2.93
N LEU A 141 5.96 6.99 3.02
CA LEU A 141 5.69 7.90 1.92
C LEU A 141 6.94 8.71 1.53
N GLY A 142 7.23 8.78 0.23
CA GLY A 142 8.26 9.66 -0.32
C GLY A 142 7.64 10.94 -0.84
N ASN A 143 8.23 12.10 -0.52
CA ASN A 143 7.83 13.38 -1.12
C ASN A 143 8.59 13.62 -2.43
N PHE A 144 7.84 13.87 -3.50
CA PHE A 144 8.36 14.21 -4.81
C PHE A 144 7.88 15.59 -5.23
N ILE A 145 8.75 16.35 -5.90
CA ILE A 145 8.50 17.72 -6.36
C ILE A 145 8.77 17.77 -7.87
N GLU A 146 7.92 18.40 -8.66
CA GLU A 146 8.24 18.70 -10.06
C GLU A 146 9.20 19.89 -10.13
N ALA A 147 10.38 19.66 -10.71
CA ALA A 147 11.44 20.67 -10.81
C ALA A 147 10.94 21.98 -11.43
N GLY A 148 11.29 23.11 -10.82
CA GLY A 148 10.91 24.44 -11.29
C GLY A 148 9.44 24.81 -11.06
N THR A 149 8.70 24.04 -10.26
CA THR A 149 7.29 24.31 -9.94
C THR A 149 7.03 24.22 -8.43
N LYS A 150 5.84 24.65 -8.01
CA LYS A 150 5.32 24.40 -6.65
C LYS A 150 4.48 23.13 -6.54
N ARG A 151 4.65 22.17 -7.47
CA ARG A 151 3.90 20.92 -7.46
C ARG A 151 4.65 19.86 -6.67
N CYS A 152 4.00 19.30 -5.67
CA CYS A 152 4.55 18.19 -4.89
C CYS A 152 3.49 17.16 -4.52
N GLY A 153 3.94 16.02 -4.02
CA GLY A 153 3.06 14.92 -3.66
C GLY A 153 3.79 13.84 -2.89
N LEU A 154 3.05 13.23 -1.97
CA LEU A 154 3.49 12.08 -1.20
C LEU A 154 3.04 10.81 -1.91
N ILE A 155 3.99 9.91 -2.16
CA ILE A 155 3.77 8.64 -2.85
C ILE A 155 4.07 7.51 -1.88
N VAL A 156 3.13 6.57 -1.72
CA VAL A 156 3.31 5.40 -0.86
C VAL A 156 4.37 4.49 -1.48
N LEU A 157 5.55 4.47 -0.86
CA LEU A 157 6.68 3.65 -1.27
C LEU A 157 6.51 2.20 -0.80
N ALA A 158 6.10 2.00 0.44
CA ALA A 158 5.83 0.70 1.03
C ALA A 158 4.68 0.75 2.04
N THR A 159 4.07 -0.41 2.30
CA THR A 159 3.03 -0.59 3.33
C THR A 159 3.32 -1.90 4.08
N GLU A 160 3.15 -1.89 5.39
CA GLU A 160 3.16 -3.08 6.26
C GLU A 160 1.80 -3.19 6.95
N GLU A 161 1.23 -4.40 6.97
CA GLU A 161 -0.10 -4.69 7.51
C GLU A 161 -0.03 -5.17 8.97
#